data_AF-A0A930EXD0-F1
#
_entry.id   AF-A0A930EXD0-F1
#
_cell.length_a   1.000
_cell.length_b   1.000
_cell.length_c   1.000
_cell.angle_alpha   90.00
_cell.angle_beta   90.00
_cell.angle_gamma   90.00
#
_symmetry.space_group_name_H-M   'P 1'
#
loop_
_entity.id
_entity.type
_entity.pdbx_description
1 polymer ?
#
loop_
_entity_poly.entity_id
_entity_poly.type
_entity_poly.pdbx_seq_one_letter_code
_entity_poly.pdbx_strand_id
1 'polypeptide(L)'
;LRVDGGASANDYLMQFQSDIMHCVIERPENVESTALGAAYLAGLAVGYWNNLDELKRERNSHIFTPMMNISDVNDLYERWQKAVTCARMFTKNVE
;
A
#
# COMPACT_ATOMS: atom_id res chain seq x y z
N LEU A 1 0.56 -7.41 1.67
CA LEU A 1 1.25 -6.27 1.02
C LEU A 1 1.56 -5.23 2.09
N ARG A 2 2.79 -4.72 2.13
CA ARG A 2 3.12 -3.57 2.99
C ARG A 2 2.99 -2.29 2.17
N VAL A 3 2.39 -1.27 2.76
CA VAL A 3 2.09 0.00 2.09
C VAL A 3 2.56 1.18 2.93
N ASP A 4 2.87 2.29 2.28
CA ASP A 4 3.28 3.55 2.91
C ASP A 4 2.93 4.76 2.03
N GLY A 5 3.35 5.96 2.45
CA GLY A 5 3.09 7.21 1.74
C GLY A 5 1.75 7.86 2.09
N GLY A 6 1.62 9.16 1.79
CA GLY A 6 0.49 9.98 2.26
C GLY A 6 -0.90 9.48 1.87
N ALA A 7 -1.06 8.90 0.67
CA ALA A 7 -2.35 8.33 0.24
C ALA A 7 -2.74 7.09 1.06
N SER A 8 -1.77 6.36 1.62
CA SER A 8 -2.04 5.18 2.44
C SER A 8 -2.76 5.53 3.73
N ALA A 9 -2.73 6.79 4.20
CA ALA A 9 -3.44 7.23 5.40
C ALA A 9 -4.98 7.12 5.29
N ASN A 10 -5.52 6.92 4.09
CA ASN A 10 -6.96 6.74 3.88
C ASN A 10 -7.39 5.28 4.09
N ASP A 11 -8.09 5.01 5.20
CA ASP A 11 -8.56 3.67 5.56
C ASP A 11 -9.51 3.05 4.54
N TYR A 12 -10.38 3.84 3.91
CA TYR A 12 -11.26 3.35 2.85
C TYR A 12 -10.44 2.87 1.65
N LEU A 13 -9.43 3.63 1.24
CA LEU A 13 -8.55 3.24 0.14
C LEU A 13 -7.78 1.95 0.48
N MET A 14 -7.30 1.82 1.72
CA MET A 14 -6.58 0.61 2.15
C MET A 14 -7.49 -0.61 2.23
N GLN A 15 -8.72 -0.46 2.73
CA GLN A 15 -9.69 -1.54 2.73
C GLN A 15 -10.05 -1.95 1.30
N PHE A 16 -10.36 -1.00 0.42
CA PHE A 16 -10.66 -1.26 -0.98
C PHE A 16 -9.48 -1.92 -1.71
N GLN A 17 -8.25 -1.49 -1.43
CA GLN A 17 -7.05 -2.11 -1.99
C GLN A 17 -6.88 -3.56 -1.49
N SER A 18 -7.17 -3.83 -0.22
CA SER A 18 -7.13 -5.18 0.35
C SER A 18 -8.18 -6.08 -0.29
N ASP A 19 -9.39 -5.54 -0.46
CA ASP A 19 -10.52 -6.18 -1.11
C ASP A 19 -10.22 -6.54 -2.57
N ILE A 20 -9.86 -5.56 -3.40
CA ILE A 20 -9.69 -5.76 -4.85
C ILE A 20 -8.47 -6.65 -5.17
N MET A 21 -7.42 -6.61 -4.36
CA MET A 21 -6.26 -7.51 -4.50
C MET A 21 -6.49 -8.87 -3.85
N HIS A 22 -7.54 -8.98 -3.04
CA HIS A 22 -7.84 -10.16 -2.23
C HIS A 22 -6.63 -10.63 -1.38
N CYS A 23 -5.90 -9.67 -0.81
CA CYS A 23 -4.74 -9.94 0.05
C CYS A 23 -4.71 -9.01 1.27
N VAL A 24 -4.04 -9.45 2.33
CA VAL A 24 -3.88 -8.66 3.57
C VAL A 24 -2.97 -7.46 3.31
N ILE A 25 -3.39 -6.28 3.75
CA ILE A 25 -2.58 -5.05 3.72
C ILE A 25 -2.11 -4.70 5.13
N GLU A 26 -0.83 -4.40 5.24
CA GLU A 26 -0.19 -3.94 6.47
C GLU A 26 0.30 -2.50 6.25
N ARG A 27 -0.31 -1.54 6.96
CA ARG A 27 0.10 -0.12 6.94
C ARG A 27 0.74 0.24 8.30
N PRO A 28 2.01 0.66 8.35
CA PRO A 28 2.63 1.12 9.59
C PRO A 28 1.92 2.38 10.12
N GLU A 29 1.96 2.61 11.43
CA GLU A 29 1.43 3.86 12.03
C GLU A 29 2.14 5.10 11.47
N ASN A 30 3.46 5.02 11.29
CA ASN A 30 4.22 6.03 10.58
C ASN A 30 4.32 5.68 9.09
N VAL A 31 3.60 6.45 8.27
CA VAL A 31 3.57 6.28 6.81
C VAL A 31 4.77 6.90 6.08
N GLU A 32 5.64 7.64 6.79
CA GLU A 32 6.86 8.26 6.25
C GLU A 32 8.06 7.30 6.33
N SER A 33 7.90 6.11 5.74
CA SER A 33 8.90 5.04 5.73
C SER A 33 10.24 5.48 5.13
N THR A 34 10.20 6.42 4.18
CA THR A 34 11.39 6.95 3.50
C THR A 34 12.32 7.68 4.47
N ALA A 35 11.78 8.62 5.25
CA ALA A 35 12.55 9.37 6.24
C ALA A 35 13.04 8.45 7.36
N LEU A 36 12.17 7.53 7.79
CA LEU A 36 12.48 6.56 8.84
C LEU A 36 13.62 5.62 8.44
N GLY A 37 13.66 5.17 7.19
CA GLY A 37 14.75 4.33 6.66
C GLY A 37 16.12 5.03 6.71
N ALA A 38 16.18 6.32 6.35
CA ALA A 38 17.41 7.11 6.45
C ALA A 38 17.86 7.26 7.91
N ALA A 39 16.91 7.54 8.83
CA ALA A 39 17.20 7.64 10.25
C ALA A 39 17.73 6.32 10.83
N TYR A 40 17.13 5.18 10.48
CA TYR A 40 17.57 3.85 10.91
C TYR A 40 18.99 3.53 10.45
N LEU A 41 19.33 3.81 9.19
CA LEU A 41 20.69 3.57 8.67
C LEU A 41 21.73 4.41 9.41
N ALA A 42 21.47 5.71 9.60
CA ALA A 42 22.38 6.59 10.32
C ALA A 42 22.49 6.21 11.80
N GLY A 43 21.36 5.90 12.45
CA GLY A 43 21.30 5.55 13.86
C GLY A 43 22.01 4.23 14.18
N LEU A 44 21.93 3.23 13.30
CA LEU A 44 22.70 1.99 13.45
C LEU A 44 24.20 2.24 13.31
N ALA A 45 24.62 3.09 12.36
CA ALA A 45 26.03 3.38 12.13
C ALA A 45 26.72 4.09 13.31
N VAL A 46 25.97 4.93 14.04
CA VAL A 46 26.47 5.70 15.20
C VAL A 46 26.15 5.04 16.55
N GLY A 47 25.53 3.85 16.55
CA GLY A 47 25.19 3.10 17.76
C GLY A 47 24.01 3.68 18.56
N TYR A 48 23.17 4.52 17.95
CA TYR A 48 21.90 4.94 18.56
C TYR A 48 20.95 3.74 18.72
N TRP A 49 20.91 2.85 17.72
CA TRP A 49 20.32 1.51 17.85
C TRP A 49 21.41 0.45 17.77
N ASN A 50 21.24 -0.62 18.53
CA ASN A 50 22.25 -1.67 18.67
C ASN A 50 22.19 -2.72 17.56
N ASN A 51 21.00 -3.00 17.05
CA ASN A 51 20.76 -4.03 16.03
C ASN A 51 19.38 -3.89 15.37
N LEU A 52 19.16 -4.69 14.33
CA LEU A 52 17.90 -4.71 13.58
C LEU A 52 16.71 -5.25 14.41
N ASP A 53 16.94 -6.04 15.45
CA ASP A 53 15.85 -6.59 16.27
C ASP A 53 15.24 -5.54 17.21
N GLU A 54 16.03 -4.53 17.59
CA GLU A 54 15.53 -3.34 18.28
C GLU A 54 14.55 -2.56 17.39
N LEU A 55 14.91 -2.35 16.12
CA LEU A 55 14.07 -1.65 15.14
C LEU A 55 12.76 -2.38 14.79
N LYS A 56 12.76 -3.73 14.85
CA LYS A 56 11.55 -4.52 14.55
C LYS A 56 10.46 -4.36 15.60
N ARG A 57 10.81 -4.06 16.86
CA ARG A 57 9.84 -3.92 17.97
C ARG A 57 9.06 -2.61 17.91
N GLU A 58 9.64 -1.59 17.28
CA GLU A 58 9.02 -0.26 17.10
C GLU A 58 7.93 -0.24 16.02
N ARG A 59 7.69 -1.36 15.32
CA ARG A 59 6.83 -1.38 14.14
C ARG A 59 5.39 -1.80 14.49
N ASN A 60 4.58 -0.82 14.89
CA ASN A 60 3.14 -0.98 14.96
C ASN A 60 2.51 -0.77 13.57
N SER A 61 1.56 -1.64 13.22
CA SER A 61 0.87 -1.61 11.92
C SER A 61 -0.63 -1.81 12.09
N HIS A 62 -1.41 -1.10 11.30
CA HIS A 62 -2.81 -1.43 11.05
C HIS A 62 -2.91 -2.51 9.96
N ILE A 63 -3.82 -3.46 10.17
CA ILE A 63 -4.01 -4.60 9.26
C ILE A 63 -5.40 -4.52 8.65
N PHE A 64 -5.45 -4.50 7.31
CA PHE A 64 -6.68 -4.61 6.54
C PHE A 64 -6.74 -6.01 5.93
N THR A 65 -7.86 -6.70 6.12
CA THR A 65 -8.10 -8.02 5.55
C THR A 65 -9.21 -7.95 4.50
N PRO A 66 -9.16 -8.76 3.43
CA PRO A 66 -10.20 -8.74 2.41
C PRO A 66 -11.57 -9.07 3.01
N MET A 67 -12.57 -8.27 2.68
CA MET A 67 -13.97 -8.41 3.09
C MET A 67 -14.93 -8.51 1.89
N MET A 68 -14.52 -8.04 0.72
CA MET A 68 -15.31 -8.11 -0.50
C MET A 68 -15.33 -9.53 -1.10
N ASN A 69 -16.49 -9.96 -1.61
CA ASN A 69 -16.59 -11.25 -2.28
C ASN A 69 -15.84 -11.24 -3.60
N ILE A 70 -15.27 -12.38 -3.97
CA ILE A 70 -14.51 -12.52 -5.23
C ILE A 70 -15.36 -12.22 -6.48
N SER A 71 -16.66 -12.46 -6.44
CA SER A 71 -17.57 -12.11 -7.54
C SER A 71 -17.62 -10.60 -7.77
N ASP A 72 -17.80 -9.83 -6.70
CA ASP A 72 -17.85 -8.37 -6.77
C ASP A 72 -16.50 -7.79 -7.21
N VAL A 73 -15.39 -8.37 -6.73
CA VAL A 73 -14.02 -8.02 -7.15
C VAL A 73 -13.85 -8.20 -8.66
N ASN A 74 -14.26 -9.35 -9.20
CA ASN A 74 -14.15 -9.65 -10.63
C ASN A 74 -14.98 -8.67 -11.47
N ASP A 75 -16.22 -8.40 -11.07
CA ASP A 75 -17.11 -7.48 -11.79
C ASP A 75 -16.55 -6.05 -11.82
N LEU A 76 -16.02 -5.57 -10.69
CA LEU A 76 -15.38 -4.25 -10.61
C LEU A 76 -14.11 -4.19 -11.47
N TYR A 77 -13.27 -5.22 -11.42
CA TYR A 77 -12.02 -5.25 -12.17
C TYR A 77 -12.25 -5.34 -13.69
N GLU A 78 -13.23 -6.13 -14.15
CA GLU A 78 -13.60 -6.20 -15.56
C GLU A 78 -14.07 -4.83 -16.08
N ARG A 79 -14.91 -4.14 -15.31
CA ARG A 79 -15.38 -2.79 -15.66
C ARG A 79 -14.23 -1.77 -15.71
N TRP A 80 -13.29 -1.86 -14.79
CA TRP A 80 -12.07 -1.05 -14.81
C TRP A 80 -11.23 -1.32 -16.07
N GLN A 81 -11.00 -2.58 -16.42
CA GLN A 81 -10.25 -2.96 -17.63
C GLN A 81 -10.91 -2.42 -18.91
N LYS A 82 -12.24 -2.46 -18.98
CA LYS A 82 -13.00 -1.85 -20.07
C LYS A 82 -12.77 -0.33 -20.12
N ALA A 83 -12.85 0.36 -18.98
CA ALA A 83 -12.62 1.81 -18.91
C ALA A 83 -11.19 2.19 -19.34
N VAL A 84 -10.17 1.45 -18.90
CA VAL A 84 -8.78 1.63 -19.33
C VAL A 84 -8.64 1.43 -20.85
N THR A 85 -9.30 0.42 -21.40
CA THR A 85 -9.30 0.17 -22.86
C THR A 85 -9.89 1.35 -23.62
N CYS A 86 -11.04 1.87 -23.17
CA CYS A 86 -11.67 3.06 -23.76
C CYS A 86 -10.76 4.29 -23.69
N ALA A 87 -10.13 4.57 -22.53
CA ALA A 87 -9.22 5.70 -22.37
C ALA A 87 -8.01 5.61 -23.31
N ARG A 88 -7.43 4.40 -23.49
CA ARG A 88 -6.33 4.16 -24.43
C ARG A 88 -6.73 4.35 -25.89
N MET A 89 -7.96 3.99 -26.25
CA MET A 89 -8.46 4.20 -27.61
C MET A 89 -8.72 5.68 -27.91
N PHE A 90 -9.20 6.44 -26.93
CA PHE A 90 -9.39 7.89 -27.09
C PHE A 90 -8.09 8.59 -27.48
N THR A 91 -6.97 8.27 -26.84
CA THR A 91 -5.66 8.86 -27.16
C THR A 91 -5.06 8.40 -28.49
N LYS A 92 -5.54 7.29 -29.08
CA LYS A 92 -5.06 6.80 -30.38
C LYS A 92 -5.72 7.48 -31.58
N ASN A 93 -6.88 8.09 -31.37
CA ASN A 93 -7.66 8.77 -32.42
C ASN A 93 -7.39 10.28 -32.46
N VAL A 94 -6.33 10.75 -31.81
CA VAL A 94 -5.86 12.14 -31.89
C VAL A 94 -4.76 12.18 -32.96
N GLU A 95 -5.17 12.08 -34.23
CA GLU A 95 -4.43 12.56 -35.40
C GLU A 95 -5.21 13.72 -36.02
#